data_AF-A0A3M1SGG3-F1
#
_entry.id   AF-A0A3M1SGG3-F1
#
_cell.length_a   1.000
_cell.length_b   1.000
_cell.length_c   1.000
_cell.angle_alpha   90.00
_cell.angle_beta   90.00
_cell.angle_gamma   90.00
#
_symmetry.space_group_name_H-M   'P 1'
#
loop_
_entity.id
_entity.type
_entity.pdbx_description
1 polymer ?
#
loop_
_entity_poly.entity_id
_entity_poly.type
_entity_poly.pdbx_seq_one_letter_code
_entity_poly.pdbx_strand_id
1 'polypeptide(L)'
;MRFFTCFTVLMMVLGIVSMVEAQVFNVSDQTGFQNALTTAQSNNEDDVINVQADMTITSTLTYQTDTGDNGHTLTINGNGHTLDGGNAVQIMYIETDTGHNVVIQVVM
;
A
#
# COMPACT_ATOMS: atom_id res chain seq x y z
N MET A 1 -38.85 -8.03 -32.43
CA MET A 1 -38.32 -7.69 -31.09
C MET A 1 -37.15 -8.61 -30.70
N ARG A 2 -36.07 -8.67 -31.51
CA ARG A 2 -34.86 -9.46 -31.18
C ARG A 2 -33.55 -8.70 -31.36
N PHE A 3 -33.60 -7.49 -31.94
CA PHE A 3 -32.43 -6.63 -32.18
C PHE A 3 -32.14 -5.67 -31.01
N PHE A 4 -33.17 -5.27 -30.26
CA PHE A 4 -33.03 -4.39 -29.09
C PHE A 4 -32.43 -5.10 -27.87
N THR A 5 -32.58 -6.42 -27.77
CA THR A 5 -32.15 -7.22 -26.62
C THR A 5 -30.63 -7.43 -26.57
N CYS A 6 -29.94 -7.38 -27.71
CA CYS A 6 -28.49 -7.53 -27.77
C CYS A 6 -27.76 -6.24 -27.36
N PHE A 7 -28.34 -5.08 -27.71
CA PHE A 7 -27.77 -3.76 -27.42
C PHE A 7 -27.82 -3.42 -25.92
N THR A 8 -28.88 -3.84 -25.21
CA THR A 8 -28.99 -3.68 -23.76
C THR A 8 -28.06 -4.61 -22.97
N VAL A 9 -27.79 -5.82 -23.46
CA VAL A 9 -26.84 -6.75 -22.81
C VAL A 9 -25.39 -6.24 -22.94
N LEU A 10 -25.01 -5.65 -24.08
CA LEU A 10 -23.68 -5.07 -24.28
C LEU A 10 -23.40 -3.89 -23.33
N MET A 11 -24.41 -3.06 -23.05
CA MET A 11 -24.29 -1.92 -22.12
C MET A 11 -24.19 -2.35 -20.64
N MET A 12 -24.71 -3.52 -20.28
CA MET A 12 -24.58 -4.10 -18.93
C MET A 12 -23.17 -4.64 -18.64
N VAL A 13 -22.42 -5.00 -19.69
CA VAL A 13 -21.06 -5.60 -19.56
C VAL A 13 -19.96 -4.54 -19.46
N LEU A 14 -20.21 -3.29 -19.88
CA LEU A 14 -19.22 -2.19 -19.90
C LEU A 14 -19.11 -1.39 -18.58
N GLY A 15 -19.87 -1.76 -17.53
CA GLY A 15 -20.17 -0.87 -16.40
C GLY A 15 -19.31 -0.97 -15.14
N ILE A 16 -18.27 -1.82 -15.09
CA ILE A 16 -17.41 -1.94 -13.89
C ILE A 16 -15.96 -2.20 -14.30
N VAL A 17 -15.31 -1.17 -14.86
CA VAL A 17 -13.85 -1.06 -14.68
C VAL A 17 -13.65 -0.31 -13.37
N SER A 18 -13.40 -1.04 -12.29
CA SER A 18 -12.83 -0.44 -11.08
C SER A 18 -11.45 0.09 -11.47
N MET A 19 -11.31 1.41 -11.61
CA MET A 19 -9.99 2.03 -11.56
C MET A 19 -9.46 1.73 -10.15
N VAL A 20 -8.58 0.73 -10.04
CA VAL A 20 -7.69 0.62 -8.89
C VAL A 20 -6.76 1.83 -9.02
N GLU A 21 -7.07 2.89 -8.29
CA GLU A 21 -6.12 3.99 -8.11
C GLU A 21 -5.16 3.57 -7.01
N ALA A 22 -3.87 3.80 -7.22
CA ALA A 22 -2.90 3.55 -6.19
C ALA A 22 -2.94 4.68 -5.15
N GLN A 23 -3.09 4.38 -3.86
CA GLN A 23 -3.08 5.42 -2.84
C GLN A 23 -1.64 5.88 -2.56
N VAL A 24 -1.41 7.19 -2.62
CA VAL A 24 -0.09 7.78 -2.36
C VAL A 24 -0.07 8.50 -1.02
N PHE A 25 0.81 8.07 -0.12
CA PHE A 25 1.05 8.68 1.19
C PHE A 25 2.40 9.39 1.21
N ASN A 26 2.42 10.67 1.59
CA ASN A 26 3.67 11.41 1.83
C ASN A 26 3.86 11.57 3.34
N VAL A 27 4.89 10.94 3.89
CA VAL A 27 5.08 10.83 5.35
C VAL A 27 6.37 11.52 5.78
N SER A 28 6.29 12.36 6.80
CA SER A 28 7.42 13.13 7.36
C SER A 28 7.67 12.85 8.84
N ASP A 29 6.87 11.98 9.46
CA ASP A 29 7.03 11.55 10.84
C ASP A 29 6.55 10.11 11.05
N GLN A 30 6.97 9.50 12.16
CA GLN A 30 6.68 8.10 12.49
C GLN A 30 5.17 7.83 12.59
N THR A 31 4.39 8.77 13.11
CA THR A 31 2.94 8.62 13.29
C THR A 31 2.24 8.58 11.93
N GLY A 32 2.59 9.50 11.04
CA GLY A 32 2.11 9.53 9.66
C GLY A 32 2.49 8.27 8.90
N PHE A 33 3.70 7.74 9.11
CA PHE A 33 4.12 6.48 8.51
C PHE A 33 3.28 5.31 9.03
N GLN A 34 3.11 5.16 10.34
CA GLN A 34 2.27 4.07 10.85
C GLN A 34 0.82 4.17 10.35
N ASN A 35 0.25 5.38 10.29
CA ASN A 35 -1.12 5.58 9.76
C ASN A 35 -1.25 5.19 8.28
N ALA A 36 -0.22 5.48 7.47
CA ALA A 36 -0.16 5.08 6.08
C ALA A 36 -0.10 3.55 5.95
N LEU A 37 0.77 2.88 6.72
CA LEU A 37 0.82 1.41 6.77
C LEU A 37 -0.53 0.83 7.20
N THR A 38 -1.19 1.42 8.20
CA THR A 38 -2.51 0.96 8.66
C THR A 38 -3.58 1.08 7.61
N THR A 39 -3.54 2.14 6.80
CA THR A 39 -4.52 2.33 5.70
C THR A 39 -4.28 1.30 4.60
N ALA A 40 -3.01 1.12 4.22
CA ALA A 40 -2.55 0.18 3.20
C ALA A 40 -2.77 -1.31 3.53
N GLN A 41 -3.16 -1.64 4.76
CA GLN A 41 -3.46 -3.01 5.16
C GLN A 41 -4.84 -3.49 4.66
N SER A 42 -5.74 -2.56 4.32
CA SER A 42 -7.15 -2.90 4.12
C SER A 42 -7.92 -1.95 3.20
N ASN A 43 -7.25 -1.08 2.46
CA ASN A 43 -7.90 -0.16 1.53
C ASN A 43 -8.17 -0.80 0.16
N ASN A 44 -7.69 -2.03 -0.10
CA ASN A 44 -7.91 -2.74 -1.37
C ASN A 44 -7.33 -1.98 -2.58
N GLU A 45 -6.15 -1.38 -2.41
CA GLU A 45 -5.49 -0.55 -3.42
C GLU A 45 -3.99 -0.84 -3.46
N ASP A 46 -3.35 -0.67 -4.63
CA ASP A 46 -1.88 -0.66 -4.64
C ASP A 46 -1.40 0.61 -3.92
N ASP A 47 -0.52 0.51 -2.93
CA ASP A 47 -0.12 1.65 -2.11
C ASP A 47 1.31 2.10 -2.37
N VAL A 48 1.53 3.41 -2.31
CA VAL A 48 2.86 4.02 -2.37
C VAL A 48 3.06 4.93 -1.18
N ILE A 49 4.03 4.60 -0.31
CA ILE A 49 4.47 5.46 0.79
C ILE A 49 5.79 6.13 0.42
N ASN A 50 5.78 7.45 0.29
CA ASN A 50 6.95 8.28 0.05
C ASN A 50 7.43 8.89 1.36
N VAL A 51 8.63 8.53 1.79
CA VAL A 51 9.31 9.18 2.92
C VAL A 51 9.78 10.58 2.50
N GLN A 52 9.56 11.58 3.35
CA GLN A 52 9.84 13.01 3.08
C GLN A 52 10.84 13.62 4.08
N ALA A 53 11.27 12.86 5.09
CA ALA A 53 12.21 13.31 6.11
C ALA A 53 12.94 12.13 6.75
N ASP A 54 14.12 12.38 7.29
CA ASP A 54 14.77 11.45 8.22
C ASP A 54 13.93 11.31 9.48
N MET A 55 13.81 10.09 10.01
CA MET A 55 12.95 9.77 11.14
C MET A 55 13.66 8.90 12.16
N THR A 56 13.57 9.29 13.43
CA THR A 56 13.90 8.42 14.56
C THR A 56 12.70 7.51 14.84
N ILE A 57 12.93 6.20 14.78
CA ILE A 57 11.93 5.18 15.05
C ILE A 57 12.04 4.75 16.51
N THR A 58 11.07 5.19 17.30
CA THR A 58 10.98 4.92 18.74
C THR A 58 10.14 3.68 19.06
N SER A 59 9.35 3.20 18.10
CA SER A 59 8.61 1.94 18.17
C SER A 59 8.49 1.32 16.78
N THR A 60 8.54 -0.01 16.68
CA THR A 60 8.48 -0.75 15.42
C THR A 60 7.28 -0.35 14.56
N LEU A 61 7.54 0.09 13.33
CA LEU A 61 6.49 0.27 12.31
C LEU A 61 5.97 -1.10 11.87
N THR A 62 4.66 -1.29 11.91
CA THR A 62 4.05 -2.60 11.66
C THR A 62 3.16 -2.56 10.43
N TYR A 63 3.39 -3.49 9.51
CA TYR A 63 2.50 -3.84 8.42
C TYR A 63 2.20 -5.33 8.48
N GLN A 64 0.95 -5.67 8.70
CA GLN A 64 0.48 -7.05 8.84
C GLN A 64 -0.87 -7.25 8.14
N THR A 65 -0.97 -8.26 7.28
CA THR A 65 -2.23 -8.59 6.59
C THR A 65 -2.54 -10.06 6.78
N ASP A 66 -3.75 -10.40 7.23
CA ASP A 66 -4.15 -11.79 7.50
C ASP A 66 -4.40 -12.62 6.22
N THR A 67 -4.71 -11.97 5.09
CA THR A 67 -5.03 -12.61 3.80
C THR A 67 -4.34 -11.95 2.60
N GLY A 68 -3.27 -11.19 2.86
CA GLY A 68 -2.81 -10.14 1.94
C GLY A 68 -3.83 -9.00 1.86
N ASP A 69 -3.42 -7.82 1.41
CA ASP A 69 -4.39 -6.78 0.99
C ASP A 69 -5.01 -7.18 -0.36
N ASN A 70 -5.70 -8.33 -0.41
CA ASN A 70 -6.42 -8.83 -1.58
C ASN A 70 -5.64 -8.90 -2.90
N GLY A 71 -4.32 -9.07 -2.82
CA GLY A 71 -3.44 -9.12 -3.99
C GLY A 71 -2.83 -7.78 -4.41
N HIS A 72 -3.05 -6.72 -3.64
CA HIS A 72 -2.45 -5.41 -3.86
C HIS A 72 -1.03 -5.29 -3.30
N THR A 73 -0.28 -4.35 -3.85
CA THR A 73 1.14 -4.14 -3.59
C THR A 73 1.35 -2.94 -2.69
N LEU A 74 2.05 -3.12 -1.56
CA LEU A 74 2.65 -2.01 -0.83
C LEU A 74 4.05 -1.68 -1.38
N THR A 75 4.23 -0.43 -1.80
CA THR A 75 5.52 0.15 -2.19
C THR A 75 5.96 1.18 -1.16
N ILE A 76 7.18 1.05 -0.65
CA ILE A 76 7.79 2.04 0.24
C ILE A 76 9.02 2.65 -0.45
N ASN A 77 8.96 3.95 -0.72
CA ASN A 77 10.02 4.75 -1.29
C ASN A 77 10.75 5.52 -0.19
N GLY A 78 12.00 5.14 0.08
CA GLY A 78 12.84 5.82 1.08
C GLY A 78 13.25 7.24 0.66
N ASN A 79 13.26 7.57 -0.63
CA ASN A 79 13.63 8.90 -1.18
C ASN A 79 14.93 9.49 -0.61
N GLY A 80 15.92 8.65 -0.27
CA GLY A 80 17.19 9.08 0.32
C GLY A 80 17.13 9.47 1.80
N HIS A 81 16.00 9.24 2.48
CA HIS A 81 15.84 9.50 3.91
C HIS A 81 16.15 8.28 4.78
N THR A 82 16.61 8.54 5.99
CA THR A 82 17.01 7.52 6.97
C THR A 82 15.89 7.23 7.96
N LEU A 83 15.62 5.94 8.20
CA LEU A 83 14.83 5.46 9.33
C LEU A 83 15.78 4.88 10.38
N ASP A 84 15.92 5.54 11.52
CA ASP A 84 16.91 5.18 12.54
C ASP A 84 16.25 4.67 13.83
N GLY A 85 16.44 3.39 14.14
CA GLY A 85 15.98 2.75 15.39
C GLY A 85 16.96 2.88 16.56
N GLY A 86 18.03 3.68 16.43
CA GLY A 86 19.00 3.94 17.49
C GLY A 86 19.76 2.70 17.97
N ASN A 87 19.91 1.68 17.10
CA ASN A 87 20.48 0.36 17.40
C ASN A 87 19.71 -0.48 18.45
N ALA A 88 18.55 -0.02 18.92
CA ALA A 88 17.75 -0.70 19.94
C ALA A 88 16.37 -1.12 19.44
N VAL A 89 15.86 -0.47 18.40
CA VAL A 89 14.53 -0.66 17.86
C VAL A 89 14.62 -1.33 16.49
N GLN A 90 13.88 -2.43 16.32
CA GLN A 90 13.58 -2.95 14.99
C GLN A 90 12.73 -1.91 14.26
N ILE A 91 13.25 -1.31 13.19
CA ILE A 91 12.57 -0.19 12.52
C ILE A 91 11.24 -0.58 11.88
N MET A 92 11.12 -1.81 11.39
CA MET A 92 9.94 -2.28 10.65
C MET A 92 9.73 -3.78 10.83
N TYR A 93 8.47 -4.17 11.00
CA TYR A 93 7.97 -5.53 10.98
C TYR A 93 6.93 -5.64 9.86
N ILE A 94 7.14 -6.60 8.95
CA ILE A 94 6.28 -6.85 7.80
C ILE A 94 5.89 -8.32 7.83
N GLU A 95 4.59 -8.58 7.88
CA GLU A 95 4.02 -9.92 7.82
C GLU A 95 2.89 -9.96 6.80
N THR A 96 3.11 -10.65 5.69
CA THR A 96 2.09 -10.95 4.69
C THR A 96 1.87 -12.45 4.63
N ASP A 97 0.63 -12.87 4.37
CA ASP A 97 0.28 -14.25 4.07
C ASP A 97 1.13 -14.82 2.90
N THR A 98 1.27 -16.15 2.89
CA THR A 98 1.94 -16.93 1.84
C THR A 98 1.37 -16.70 0.44
N GLY A 99 1.97 -15.78 -0.32
CA GLY A 99 1.70 -15.62 -1.75
C GLY A 99 1.80 -14.19 -2.27
N HIS A 100 1.97 -13.21 -1.37
CA HIS A 100 1.96 -11.80 -1.71
C HIS A 100 3.35 -11.17 -1.65
N ASN A 101 3.57 -10.17 -2.51
CA ASN A 101 4.86 -9.49 -2.65
C ASN A 101 4.84 -8.17 -1.90
N VAL A 102 5.86 -7.93 -1.08
CA VAL A 102 6.18 -6.58 -0.57
C VAL A 102 7.41 -6.08 -1.32
N VAL A 103 7.32 -4.87 -1.88
CA VAL A 103 8.44 -4.25 -2.61
C VAL A 103 9.00 -3.10 -1.78
N ILE A 104 10.18 -3.31 -1.21
CA ILE A 104 10.94 -2.26 -0.52
C ILE A 104 11.98 -1.71 -1.50
N GLN A 105 11.80 -0.48 -1.98
CA GLN A 105 12.77 0.17 -2.86
C GLN A 105 13.64 1.14 -2.06
N VAL A 106 14.90 0.75 -1.86
CA VAL A 106 15.96 1.66 -1.38
C VAL A 106 16.54 2.35 -2.61
N VAL A 107 16.08 3.56 -2.89
CA VAL A 107 16.67 4.40 -3.94
C VAL A 107 17.89 5.09 -3.32
N MET A 108 19.09 4.68 -3.73
CA MET A 108 20.36 5.33 -3.39
C MET A 108 20.68 6.47 -4.36
#